data_AF-A0A3B3C2V3-F1
#
_entry.id   AF-A0A3B3C2V3-F1
#
_cell.length_a   1.000
_cell.length_b   1.000
_cell.length_c   1.000
_cell.angle_alpha   90.00
_cell.angle_beta   90.00
_cell.angle_gamma   90.00
#
_symmetry.space_group_name_H-M   'P 1'
#
loop_
_entity.id
_entity.type
_entity.pdbx_description
1 polymer ?
#
loop_
_entity_poly.entity_id
_entity_poly.type
_entity_poly.pdbx_seq_one_letter_code
_entity_poly.pdbx_strand_id
1 'polypeptide(L)'
;IASSLSADQTDSFNPSSSMEEMDERRSSILTKRRVILLELVETEREYVRDLCVLVEGYMSKMAEEGVPDDMKGKDKIVFGNIHQIYVWHKDFFLGELEKCLEDPDRLGPLFLKQERKLNMYITYCQNKSKSEHIVSEYMDTYFEDLRQRLGQRLQITELLLKPVQRILKYQLLLKDLLKHSKKAGLESVDLERAVKVMCIVPKRCNDMMNIGRLQGFDVGPYETETRQYERHRIT
;
A
#
# COMPACT_ATOMS: atom_id res chain seq x y z
N ILE A 1 21.44 57.03 -58.77
CA ILE A 1 21.53 56.80 -57.31
C ILE A 1 20.14 56.37 -56.87
N ALA A 2 19.89 55.05 -56.86
CA ALA A 2 18.59 54.48 -56.50
C ALA A 2 18.63 54.08 -55.02
N SER A 3 17.63 54.52 -54.27
CA SER A 3 17.34 54.11 -52.91
C SER A 3 16.07 53.27 -52.95
N SER A 4 16.06 52.11 -52.29
CA SER A 4 14.82 51.47 -51.84
C SER A 4 15.12 50.52 -50.69
N LEU A 5 14.45 50.81 -49.57
CA LEU A 5 14.60 50.22 -48.25
C LEU A 5 14.04 48.80 -48.17
N SER A 6 14.63 48.05 -47.25
CA SER A 6 14.12 46.86 -46.57
C SER A 6 12.75 47.10 -45.93
N ALA A 7 11.82 46.15 -46.11
CA ALA A 7 10.58 46.07 -45.35
C ALA A 7 10.57 44.79 -44.51
N ASP A 8 10.45 44.98 -43.19
CA ASP A 8 10.33 43.98 -42.13
C ASP A 8 9.25 42.92 -42.41
N GLN A 9 9.62 41.65 -42.23
CA GLN A 9 8.67 40.57 -41.98
C GLN A 9 8.23 40.67 -40.52
N THR A 10 7.04 41.20 -40.30
CA THR A 10 6.35 41.11 -39.02
C THR A 10 5.73 39.73 -38.91
N ASP A 11 6.38 38.86 -38.13
CA ASP A 11 5.87 37.55 -37.75
C ASP A 11 4.59 37.75 -36.94
N SER A 12 3.44 37.46 -37.57
CA SER A 12 2.13 37.62 -36.96
C SER A 12 1.93 36.53 -35.92
N PHE A 13 2.20 36.83 -34.65
CA PHE A 13 1.73 36.02 -33.52
C PHE A 13 0.22 35.86 -33.63
N ASN A 14 -0.24 34.63 -33.91
CA ASN A 14 -1.66 34.31 -33.94
C ASN A 14 -2.08 33.77 -32.55
N PRO A 15 -2.65 34.60 -31.66
CA PRO A 15 -2.97 34.19 -30.29
C PRO A 15 -4.01 33.06 -30.22
N SER A 16 -4.84 32.89 -31.27
CA SER A 16 -5.86 31.85 -31.35
C SER A 16 -5.29 30.42 -31.31
N SER A 17 -4.21 30.14 -32.04
CA SER A 17 -3.61 28.80 -32.06
C SER A 17 -2.92 28.46 -30.73
N SER A 18 -2.34 29.47 -30.06
CA SER A 18 -1.70 29.30 -28.76
C SER A 18 -2.68 29.01 -27.62
N MET A 19 -3.91 29.55 -27.70
CA MET A 19 -4.97 29.29 -26.72
C MET A 19 -5.56 27.88 -26.90
N GLU A 20 -5.80 27.45 -28.13
CA GLU A 20 -6.28 26.10 -28.43
C GLU A 20 -5.30 25.02 -27.96
N GLU A 21 -3.99 25.18 -28.22
CA GLU A 21 -2.95 24.26 -27.74
C GLU A 21 -2.89 24.20 -26.20
N MET A 22 -3.11 25.33 -25.53
CA MET A 22 -3.15 25.41 -24.06
C MET A 22 -4.35 24.66 -23.47
N ASP A 23 -5.52 24.78 -24.10
CA ASP A 23 -6.74 24.12 -23.68
C ASP A 23 -6.70 22.61 -23.93
N GLU A 24 -6.18 22.17 -25.09
CA GLU A 24 -5.95 20.75 -25.38
C GLU A 24 -4.96 20.13 -24.38
N ARG A 25 -3.88 20.86 -24.05
CA ARG A 25 -2.90 20.41 -23.05
C ARG A 25 -3.53 20.29 -21.67
N ARG A 26 -4.36 21.25 -21.26
CA ARG A 26 -5.10 21.21 -19.99
C ARG A 26 -6.07 20.02 -19.95
N SER A 27 -6.85 19.83 -21.01
CA SER A 27 -7.79 18.71 -21.17
C SER A 27 -7.09 17.35 -21.09
N SER A 28 -5.93 17.21 -21.74
CA SER A 28 -5.10 16.00 -21.67
C SER A 28 -4.62 15.70 -20.24
N ILE A 29 -4.22 16.73 -19.48
CA ILE A 29 -3.79 16.55 -18.08
C ILE A 29 -4.96 16.12 -17.18
N LEU A 30 -6.14 16.71 -17.36
CA LEU A 30 -7.35 16.32 -16.61
C LEU A 30 -7.75 14.87 -16.90
N THR A 31 -7.65 14.45 -18.16
CA THR A 31 -7.88 13.06 -18.56
C THR A 31 -6.92 12.12 -17.84
N LYS A 32 -5.62 12.46 -17.77
CA LYS A 32 -4.62 11.66 -17.03
C LYS A 32 -4.93 11.56 -15.54
N ARG A 33 -5.36 12.65 -14.89
CA ARG A 33 -5.80 12.61 -13.48
C ARG A 33 -6.94 11.62 -13.27
N ARG A 34 -7.94 11.65 -14.17
CA ARG A 34 -9.09 10.74 -14.12
C ARG A 34 -8.67 9.28 -14.30
N VAL A 35 -7.76 8.99 -15.22
CA VAL A 35 -7.22 7.64 -15.42
C VAL A 35 -6.51 7.10 -14.17
N ILE A 36 -5.69 7.92 -13.51
CA ILE A 36 -4.99 7.52 -12.27
C ILE A 36 -6.01 7.22 -11.15
N LEU A 37 -7.07 8.03 -11.04
CA LEU A 37 -8.09 7.83 -10.03
C LEU A 37 -8.95 6.58 -10.31
N LEU A 38 -9.26 6.32 -11.58
CA LEU A 38 -9.90 5.08 -12.01
C LEU A 38 -9.00 3.87 -11.68
N GLU A 39 -7.71 3.93 -11.99
CA GLU A 39 -6.76 2.87 -11.63
C GLU A 39 -6.74 2.63 -10.12
N LEU A 40 -6.73 3.68 -9.30
CA LEU A 40 -6.77 3.55 -7.85
C LEU A 40 -7.99 2.74 -7.38
N VAL A 41 -9.18 3.06 -7.89
CA VAL A 41 -10.43 2.40 -7.48
C VAL A 41 -10.52 0.98 -8.03
N GLU A 42 -10.21 0.76 -9.31
CA GLU A 42 -10.30 -0.59 -9.89
C GLU A 42 -9.31 -1.56 -9.25
N THR A 43 -8.08 -1.11 -9.01
CA THR A 43 -7.09 -1.92 -8.28
C THR A 43 -7.43 -2.05 -6.79
N GLU A 44 -8.28 -1.19 -6.23
CA GLU A 44 -8.83 -1.36 -4.88
C GLU A 44 -9.87 -2.48 -4.85
N ARG A 45 -10.77 -2.53 -5.83
CA ARG A 45 -11.74 -3.62 -5.96
C ARG A 45 -11.04 -4.97 -6.09
N GLU A 46 -9.99 -5.04 -6.91
CA GLU A 46 -9.14 -6.23 -7.02
C GLU A 46 -8.50 -6.59 -5.69
N TYR A 47 -7.91 -5.62 -5.00
CA TYR A 47 -7.29 -5.84 -3.71
C TYR A 47 -8.29 -6.39 -2.67
N VAL A 48 -9.49 -5.82 -2.58
CA VAL A 48 -10.54 -6.31 -1.68
C VAL A 48 -10.96 -7.74 -2.04
N ARG A 49 -11.07 -8.07 -3.33
CA ARG A 49 -11.35 -9.45 -3.77
C ARG A 49 -10.24 -10.41 -3.39
N ASP A 50 -8.98 -10.03 -3.57
CA ASP A 50 -7.84 -10.87 -3.19
C ASP A 50 -7.80 -11.11 -1.67
N LEU A 51 -8.11 -10.10 -0.86
CA LEU A 51 -8.24 -10.23 0.59
C LEU A 51 -9.44 -11.11 0.99
N CYS A 52 -10.54 -11.04 0.24
CA CYS A 52 -11.71 -11.88 0.43
C CYS A 52 -11.35 -13.37 0.31
N VAL A 53 -10.52 -13.73 -0.67
CA VAL A 53 -10.04 -15.12 -0.84
C VAL A 53 -9.28 -15.60 0.40
N LEU A 54 -8.45 -14.74 1.02
CA LEU A 54 -7.73 -15.10 2.24
C LEU A 54 -8.69 -15.32 3.43
N VAL A 55 -9.66 -14.42 3.61
CA VAL A 55 -10.55 -14.42 4.79
C VAL A 55 -11.72 -15.40 4.63
N GLU A 56 -12.50 -15.24 3.58
CA GLU A 56 -13.70 -16.04 3.32
C GLU A 56 -13.38 -17.39 2.63
N GLY A 57 -12.17 -17.54 2.10
CA GLY A 57 -11.67 -18.81 1.55
C GLY A 57 -10.77 -19.55 2.53
N TYR A 58 -9.50 -19.18 2.61
CA TYR A 58 -8.49 -19.91 3.38
C TYR A 58 -8.82 -19.96 4.89
N MET A 59 -9.02 -18.82 5.54
CA MET A 59 -9.28 -18.81 6.99
C MET A 59 -10.57 -19.56 7.35
N SER A 60 -11.61 -19.42 6.53
CA SER A 60 -12.89 -20.11 6.75
C SER A 60 -12.74 -21.63 6.60
N LYS A 61 -12.06 -22.11 5.54
CA LYS A 61 -11.79 -23.54 5.35
C LYS A 61 -10.93 -24.14 6.45
N MET A 62 -9.90 -23.43 6.87
CA MET A 62 -9.04 -23.85 7.98
C MET A 62 -9.82 -23.95 9.30
N ALA A 63 -10.80 -23.08 9.54
CA ALA A 63 -11.64 -23.13 10.72
C ALA A 63 -12.68 -24.28 10.67
N GLU A 64 -13.24 -24.57 9.50
CA GLU A 64 -14.22 -25.63 9.28
C GLU A 64 -13.60 -27.04 9.31
N GLU A 65 -12.49 -27.22 8.61
CA GLU A 65 -11.89 -28.53 8.36
C GLU A 65 -10.71 -28.84 9.31
N GLY A 66 -10.23 -27.82 10.02
CA GLY A 66 -9.06 -27.90 10.88
C GLY A 66 -7.75 -27.71 10.12
N VAL A 67 -6.67 -27.62 10.89
CA VAL A 67 -5.28 -27.48 10.41
C VAL A 67 -4.47 -28.71 10.81
N PRO A 68 -3.33 -28.99 10.12
CA PRO A 68 -2.39 -30.03 10.53
C PRO A 68 -2.01 -29.91 12.02
N ASP A 69 -1.78 -31.05 12.68
CA ASP A 69 -1.55 -31.09 14.14
C ASP A 69 -0.35 -30.24 14.58
N ASP A 70 0.71 -30.24 13.77
CA ASP A 70 1.95 -29.47 13.93
C ASP A 70 1.80 -27.98 13.58
N MET A 71 0.68 -27.60 12.96
CA MET A 71 0.29 -26.23 12.64
C MET A 71 -0.70 -25.63 13.66
N LYS A 72 -1.28 -26.43 14.56
CA LYS A 72 -2.27 -25.95 15.54
C LYS A 72 -1.74 -24.77 16.37
N GLY A 73 -2.50 -23.68 16.40
CA GLY A 73 -2.15 -22.44 17.10
C GLY A 73 -1.21 -21.50 16.33
N LYS A 74 -0.67 -21.92 15.17
CA LYS A 74 0.14 -21.09 14.28
C LYS A 74 -0.67 -20.38 13.19
N ASP A 75 -1.93 -20.77 12.98
CA ASP A 75 -2.87 -20.20 12.03
C ASP A 75 -3.02 -18.66 12.20
N LYS A 76 -3.09 -18.19 13.45
CA LYS A 76 -3.14 -16.76 13.76
C LYS A 76 -1.89 -16.01 13.30
N ILE A 77 -0.73 -16.65 13.32
CA ILE A 77 0.54 -16.07 12.88
C ILE A 77 0.60 -16.04 11.35
N VAL A 78 0.04 -17.05 10.65
CA VAL A 78 -0.03 -17.05 9.18
C VAL A 78 -0.75 -15.82 8.66
N PHE A 79 -1.91 -15.48 9.23
CA PHE A 79 -2.75 -14.39 8.72
C PHE A 79 -2.52 -13.05 9.43
N GLY A 80 -1.94 -13.04 10.63
CA GLY A 80 -1.76 -11.82 11.42
C GLY A 80 -3.08 -11.07 11.61
N ASN A 81 -3.10 -9.78 11.26
CA ASN A 81 -4.30 -8.94 11.29
C ASN A 81 -4.97 -8.76 9.91
N ILE A 82 -4.80 -9.69 8.96
CA ILE A 82 -5.38 -9.56 7.60
C ILE A 82 -6.90 -9.36 7.62
N HIS A 83 -7.61 -10.02 8.54
CA HIS A 83 -9.06 -9.88 8.68
C HIS A 83 -9.45 -8.43 9.01
N GLN A 84 -8.69 -7.76 9.88
CA GLN A 84 -8.90 -6.36 10.21
C GLN A 84 -8.72 -5.46 8.98
N ILE A 85 -7.67 -5.72 8.19
CA ILE A 85 -7.40 -5.00 6.95
C ILE A 85 -8.58 -5.19 5.98
N TYR A 86 -8.95 -6.45 5.71
CA TYR A 86 -10.03 -6.79 4.80
C TYR A 86 -11.34 -6.08 5.14
N VAL A 87 -11.81 -6.19 6.38
CA VAL A 87 -13.07 -5.58 6.83
C VAL A 87 -13.04 -4.06 6.63
N TRP A 88 -11.96 -3.40 7.01
CA TRP A 88 -11.86 -1.95 6.84
C TRP A 88 -11.87 -1.53 5.36
N HIS A 89 -11.18 -2.27 4.50
CA HIS A 89 -11.16 -1.98 3.07
C HIS A 89 -12.52 -2.24 2.41
N LYS A 90 -13.14 -3.38 2.68
CA LYS A 90 -14.44 -3.79 2.14
C LYS A 90 -15.58 -2.87 2.58
N ASP A 91 -15.69 -2.63 3.88
CA ASP A 91 -16.89 -2.01 4.46
C ASP A 91 -16.83 -0.48 4.46
N PHE A 92 -15.63 0.10 4.32
CA PHE A 92 -15.44 1.54 4.41
C PHE A 92 -14.57 2.11 3.29
N PHE A 93 -13.32 1.68 3.18
CA PHE A 93 -12.33 2.45 2.39
C PHE A 93 -12.61 2.41 0.89
N LEU A 94 -13.00 1.25 0.34
CA LEU A 94 -13.37 1.11 -1.07
C LEU A 94 -14.54 2.03 -1.43
N GLY A 95 -15.61 2.04 -0.62
CA GLY A 95 -16.77 2.90 -0.85
C GLY A 95 -16.44 4.40 -0.77
N GLU A 96 -15.51 4.80 0.09
CA GLU A 96 -15.03 6.20 0.12
C GLU A 96 -14.16 6.54 -1.09
N LEU A 97 -13.35 5.62 -1.59
CA LEU A 97 -12.55 5.81 -2.80
C LEU A 97 -13.42 5.91 -4.06
N GLU A 98 -14.49 5.14 -4.14
CA GLU A 98 -15.47 5.22 -5.24
C GLU A 98 -16.10 6.62 -5.32
N LYS A 99 -16.45 7.21 -4.17
CA LYS A 99 -16.97 8.58 -4.10
C LYS A 99 -15.96 9.63 -4.58
N CYS A 100 -14.66 9.34 -4.52
CA CYS A 100 -13.65 10.24 -5.08
C CYS A 100 -13.70 10.30 -6.62
N LEU A 101 -14.27 9.29 -7.31
CA LEU A 101 -14.44 9.36 -8.77
C LEU A 101 -15.37 10.48 -9.21
N GLU A 102 -16.37 10.79 -8.38
CA GLU A 102 -17.31 11.89 -8.58
C GLU A 102 -16.71 13.21 -8.10
N ASP A 103 -16.00 13.19 -6.96
CA ASP A 103 -15.37 14.36 -6.36
C ASP A 103 -13.90 14.06 -5.97
N PRO A 104 -12.94 14.31 -6.89
CA PRO A 104 -11.52 13.99 -6.68
C PRO A 104 -10.86 14.76 -5.53
N ASP A 105 -11.39 15.92 -5.14
CA ASP A 105 -10.77 16.77 -4.12
C ASP A 105 -10.92 16.17 -2.71
N ARG A 106 -11.86 15.23 -2.53
CA ARG A 106 -12.02 14.44 -1.30
C ARG A 106 -10.87 13.48 -1.02
N LEU A 107 -10.08 13.13 -2.02
CA LEU A 107 -9.06 12.08 -1.89
C LEU A 107 -7.98 12.44 -0.86
N GLY A 108 -7.47 13.67 -0.90
CA GLY A 108 -6.48 14.15 0.07
C GLY A 108 -6.99 14.06 1.52
N PRO A 109 -8.12 14.71 1.85
CA PRO A 109 -8.75 14.62 3.17
C PRO A 109 -9.05 13.19 3.63
N LEU A 110 -9.47 12.31 2.72
CA LEU A 110 -9.73 10.90 3.02
C LEU A 110 -8.48 10.20 3.58
N PHE A 111 -7.35 10.27 2.88
CA PHE A 111 -6.10 9.65 3.34
C PHE A 111 -5.59 10.26 4.66
N LEU A 112 -5.73 11.57 4.85
CA LEU A 112 -5.35 12.24 6.09
C LEU A 112 -6.20 11.78 7.28
N LYS A 113 -7.52 11.69 7.11
CA LYS A 113 -8.44 11.22 8.15
C LYS A 113 -8.18 9.76 8.54
N GLN A 114 -7.71 8.96 7.59
CA GLN A 114 -7.48 7.53 7.77
C GLN A 114 -6.04 7.16 8.14
N GLU A 115 -5.13 8.12 8.32
CA GLU A 115 -3.72 7.84 8.67
C GLU A 115 -3.59 6.85 9.84
N ARG A 116 -4.35 7.05 10.92
CA ARG A 116 -4.30 6.17 12.09
C ARG A 116 -4.76 4.75 11.78
N LYS A 117 -5.74 4.58 10.90
CA LYS A 117 -6.22 3.26 10.48
C LYS A 117 -5.18 2.54 9.63
N LEU A 118 -4.50 3.25 8.75
CA LEU A 118 -3.42 2.71 7.91
C LEU A 118 -2.22 2.17 8.72
N ASN A 119 -2.06 2.54 9.99
CA ASN A 119 -1.04 1.93 10.85
C ASN A 119 -1.25 0.42 11.08
N MET A 120 -2.42 -0.15 10.78
CA MET A 120 -2.61 -1.61 10.82
C MET A 120 -1.68 -2.38 9.87
N TYR A 121 -1.18 -1.72 8.81
CA TYR A 121 -0.18 -2.28 7.92
C TYR A 121 1.19 -2.43 8.59
N ILE A 122 1.50 -1.62 9.61
CA ILE A 122 2.74 -1.77 10.38
C ILE A 122 2.71 -3.10 11.13
N THR A 123 1.62 -3.37 11.84
CA THR A 123 1.39 -4.65 12.55
C THR A 123 1.47 -5.83 11.58
N TYR A 124 0.85 -5.71 10.41
CA TYR A 124 0.89 -6.76 9.39
C TYR A 124 2.32 -7.03 8.91
N CYS A 125 3.06 -5.98 8.54
CA CYS A 125 4.43 -6.10 8.04
C CYS A 125 5.39 -6.65 9.09
N GLN A 126 5.22 -6.31 10.37
CA GLN A 126 6.00 -6.89 11.47
C GLN A 126 5.80 -8.40 11.61
N ASN A 127 4.58 -8.88 11.38
CA ASN A 127 4.24 -10.30 11.43
C ASN A 127 4.68 -11.07 10.17
N LYS A 128 4.91 -10.38 9.04
CA LYS A 128 5.08 -11.00 7.72
C LYS A 128 6.19 -12.05 7.66
N SER A 129 7.34 -11.83 8.30
CA SER A 129 8.44 -12.80 8.28
C SER A 129 8.10 -14.10 9.02
N LYS A 130 7.32 -14.01 10.11
CA LYS A 130 6.87 -15.19 10.86
C LYS A 130 5.83 -15.98 10.06
N SER A 131 4.90 -15.25 9.43
CA SER A 131 3.93 -15.82 8.49
C SER A 131 4.62 -16.55 7.34
N GLU A 132 5.62 -15.94 6.69
CA GLU A 132 6.39 -16.56 5.60
C GLU A 132 7.07 -17.85 6.01
N HIS A 133 7.71 -17.87 7.18
CA HIS A 133 8.38 -19.06 7.68
C HIS A 133 7.40 -20.22 7.84
N ILE A 134 6.26 -20.01 8.52
CA ILE A 134 5.25 -21.04 8.71
C ILE A 134 4.66 -21.48 7.36
N VAL A 135 4.29 -20.54 6.49
CA VAL A 135 3.72 -20.88 5.18
C VAL A 135 4.69 -21.71 4.34
N SER A 136 5.99 -21.45 4.43
CA SER A 136 6.99 -22.23 3.69
C SER A 136 7.07 -23.70 4.10
N GLU A 137 6.79 -24.04 5.36
CA GLU A 137 6.80 -25.43 5.85
C GLU A 137 5.62 -26.25 5.28
N TYR A 138 4.51 -25.59 4.94
CA TYR A 138 3.27 -26.22 4.50
C TYR A 138 2.86 -25.86 3.06
N MET A 139 3.75 -25.20 2.32
CA MET A 139 3.43 -24.62 1.00
C MET A 139 3.02 -25.73 0.02
N ASP A 140 3.89 -26.71 -0.17
CA ASP A 140 3.72 -27.80 -1.15
C ASP A 140 2.80 -28.92 -0.63
N THR A 141 2.25 -28.79 0.57
CA THR A 141 1.37 -29.79 1.21
C THR A 141 -0.01 -29.20 1.47
N TYR A 142 -0.26 -28.71 2.68
CA TYR A 142 -1.58 -28.26 3.13
C TYR A 142 -2.10 -27.06 2.34
N PHE A 143 -1.25 -26.07 2.06
CA PHE A 143 -1.69 -24.87 1.34
C PHE A 143 -1.90 -25.11 -0.15
N GLU A 144 -1.13 -26.01 -0.77
CA GLU A 144 -1.36 -26.42 -2.16
C GLU A 144 -2.68 -27.18 -2.32
N ASP A 145 -3.00 -28.11 -1.40
CA ASP A 145 -4.30 -28.79 -1.37
C ASP A 145 -5.46 -27.80 -1.20
N LEU A 146 -5.36 -26.89 -0.23
CA LEU A 146 -6.36 -25.82 -0.04
C LEU A 146 -6.50 -24.94 -1.28
N ARG A 147 -5.40 -24.56 -1.93
CA ARG A 147 -5.40 -23.75 -3.15
C ARG A 147 -6.20 -24.44 -4.26
N GLN A 148 -5.95 -25.73 -4.48
CA GLN A 148 -6.65 -26.52 -5.49
C GLN A 148 -8.14 -26.63 -5.19
N ARG A 149 -8.52 -26.93 -3.94
CA ARG A 149 -9.92 -27.06 -3.52
C ARG A 149 -10.69 -25.73 -3.59
N LEU A 150 -10.03 -24.62 -3.30
CA LEU A 150 -10.59 -23.27 -3.46
C LEU A 150 -10.58 -22.77 -4.92
N GLY A 151 -10.03 -23.54 -5.87
CA GLY A 151 -9.91 -23.17 -7.28
C GLY A 151 -9.06 -21.92 -7.51
N GLN A 152 -8.10 -21.63 -6.62
CA GLN A 152 -7.33 -20.40 -6.66
C GLN A 152 -6.13 -20.52 -7.59
N ARG A 153 -5.99 -19.54 -8.49
CA ARG A 153 -4.85 -19.46 -9.39
C ARG A 153 -3.57 -19.05 -8.66
N LEU A 154 -3.67 -18.07 -7.77
CA LEU A 154 -2.54 -17.53 -7.01
C LEU A 154 -2.22 -18.42 -5.81
N GLN A 155 -0.94 -18.54 -5.49
CA GLN A 155 -0.49 -19.15 -4.25
C GLN A 155 -0.85 -18.27 -3.04
N ILE A 156 -1.00 -18.90 -1.87
CA ILE A 156 -1.27 -18.16 -0.62
C ILE A 156 -0.16 -17.15 -0.31
N THR A 157 1.09 -17.45 -0.66
CA THR A 157 2.24 -16.55 -0.50
C THR A 157 2.07 -15.25 -1.29
N GLU A 158 1.56 -15.34 -2.52
CA GLU A 158 1.27 -14.19 -3.38
C GLU A 158 0.11 -13.36 -2.83
N LEU A 159 -0.94 -14.01 -2.34
CA LEU A 159 -2.08 -13.33 -1.70
C LEU A 159 -1.66 -12.61 -0.41
N LEU A 160 -0.87 -13.26 0.45
CA LEU A 160 -0.37 -12.66 1.69
C LEU A 160 0.61 -11.50 1.44
N LEU A 161 1.16 -11.36 0.24
CA LEU A 161 2.00 -10.24 -0.14
C LEU A 161 1.18 -9.00 -0.56
N LYS A 162 -0.10 -9.16 -0.93
CA LYS A 162 -0.98 -8.09 -1.42
C LYS A 162 -1.01 -6.86 -0.50
N PRO A 163 -1.12 -6.96 0.84
CA PRO A 163 -1.13 -5.77 1.70
C PRO A 163 0.18 -4.98 1.65
N VAL A 164 1.32 -5.68 1.62
CA VAL A 164 2.65 -5.04 1.53
C VAL A 164 2.78 -4.29 0.20
N GLN A 165 2.27 -4.87 -0.88
CA GLN A 165 2.24 -4.21 -2.19
C GLN A 165 1.26 -3.02 -2.21
N ARG A 166 0.08 -3.17 -1.61
CA ARG A 166 -0.97 -2.14 -1.65
C ARG A 166 -0.54 -0.86 -0.96
N ILE A 167 0.06 -0.96 0.22
CA ILE A 167 0.52 0.24 0.96
C ILE A 167 1.60 1.01 0.17
N LEU A 168 2.43 0.30 -0.61
CA LEU A 168 3.40 0.91 -1.52
C LEU A 168 2.76 1.47 -2.79
N LYS A 169 1.66 0.89 -3.28
CA LYS A 169 0.97 1.38 -4.48
C LYS A 169 0.26 2.71 -4.23
N TYR A 170 -0.32 2.93 -3.05
CA TYR A 170 -0.95 4.21 -2.71
C TYR A 170 -0.02 5.41 -2.85
N GLN A 171 1.24 5.29 -2.39
CA GLN A 171 2.19 6.40 -2.55
C GLN A 171 2.51 6.70 -4.02
N LEU A 172 2.52 5.70 -4.90
CA LEU A 172 2.83 5.88 -6.31
C LEU A 172 1.67 6.59 -7.02
N LEU A 173 0.45 6.11 -6.79
CA LEU A 173 -0.76 6.68 -7.38
C LEU A 173 -1.02 8.12 -6.91
N LEU A 174 -0.88 8.39 -5.60
CA LEU A 174 -1.07 9.74 -5.08
C LEU A 174 0.03 10.72 -5.56
N LYS A 175 1.29 10.26 -5.67
CA LYS A 175 2.37 11.08 -6.25
C LYS A 175 2.09 11.44 -7.70
N ASP A 176 1.63 10.49 -8.49
CA ASP A 176 1.34 10.73 -9.90
C ASP A 176 0.12 11.64 -10.07
N LEU A 177 -0.93 11.42 -9.27
CA LEU A 177 -2.09 12.32 -9.23
C LEU A 177 -1.68 13.75 -8.86
N LEU A 178 -0.85 13.93 -7.84
CA LEU A 178 -0.36 15.26 -7.43
C LEU A 178 0.47 15.92 -8.54
N LYS A 179 1.37 15.18 -9.18
CA LYS A 179 2.18 15.65 -10.31
C LYS A 179 1.30 16.19 -11.44
N HIS A 180 0.22 15.49 -11.78
CA HIS A 180 -0.72 15.94 -12.79
C HIS A 180 -1.62 17.08 -12.30
N SER A 181 -1.99 17.11 -11.02
CA SER A 181 -2.76 18.21 -10.42
C SER A 181 -1.99 19.54 -10.46
N LYS A 182 -0.69 19.54 -10.14
CA LYS A 182 0.18 20.72 -10.25
C LYS A 182 0.26 21.26 -11.69
N LYS A 183 0.35 20.37 -12.67
CA LYS A 183 0.39 20.77 -14.09
C LYS A 183 -0.93 21.39 -14.58
N ALA A 184 -2.04 21.09 -13.90
CA ALA A 184 -3.35 21.64 -14.19
C ALA A 184 -3.69 22.88 -13.34
N GLY A 185 -2.84 23.30 -12.39
CA GLY A 185 -3.16 24.35 -11.42
C GLY A 185 -4.32 23.96 -10.50
N LEU A 186 -4.42 22.67 -10.16
CA LEU A 186 -5.45 22.08 -9.30
C LEU A 186 -4.81 21.38 -8.10
N GLU A 187 -3.62 21.80 -7.71
CA GLU A 187 -2.97 21.29 -6.51
C GLU A 187 -3.77 21.66 -5.26
N SER A 188 -3.83 20.70 -4.34
CA SER A 188 -4.46 20.87 -3.04
C SER A 188 -3.43 20.60 -1.95
N VAL A 189 -3.40 21.48 -0.95
CA VAL A 189 -2.56 21.32 0.25
C VAL A 189 -2.81 19.97 0.92
N ASP A 190 -4.07 19.52 0.93
CA ASP A 190 -4.41 18.23 1.54
C ASP A 190 -3.92 17.04 0.71
N LEU A 191 -3.91 17.15 -0.62
CA LEU A 191 -3.30 16.12 -1.47
C LEU A 191 -1.79 16.03 -1.27
N GLU A 192 -1.10 17.17 -1.11
CA GLU A 192 0.33 17.19 -0.80
C GLU A 192 0.64 16.54 0.55
N ARG A 193 -0.17 16.84 1.57
CA ARG A 193 -0.04 16.24 2.90
C ARG A 193 -0.35 14.75 2.86
N ALA A 194 -1.37 14.32 2.12
CA ALA A 194 -1.71 12.91 1.94
C ALA A 194 -0.54 12.13 1.29
N VAL A 195 0.11 12.69 0.26
CA VAL A 195 1.32 12.11 -0.33
C VAL A 195 2.43 11.93 0.71
N LYS A 196 2.66 12.94 1.57
CA LYS A 196 3.66 12.85 2.65
C LYS A 196 3.34 11.72 3.62
N VAL A 197 2.09 11.61 4.08
CA VAL A 197 1.63 10.52 4.95
C VAL A 197 1.87 9.16 4.29
N MET A 198 1.49 9.00 3.03
CA MET A 198 1.66 7.73 2.30
C MET A 198 3.11 7.40 1.96
N CYS A 199 4.04 8.35 2.04
CA CYS A 199 5.48 8.07 2.02
C CYS A 199 6.04 7.63 3.37
N ILE A 200 5.41 8.04 4.47
CA ILE A 200 5.87 7.74 5.83
C ILE A 200 5.39 6.36 6.28
N VAL A 201 4.14 6.00 6.00
CA VAL A 201 3.58 4.71 6.47
C VAL A 201 4.40 3.51 5.98
N PRO A 202 4.78 3.37 4.68
CA PRO A 202 5.62 2.26 4.25
C PRO A 202 7.01 2.25 4.89
N LYS A 203 7.60 3.43 5.16
CA LYS A 203 8.88 3.52 5.88
C LYS A 203 8.73 2.98 7.31
N ARG A 204 7.68 3.38 8.02
CA ARG A 204 7.36 2.84 9.36
C ARG A 204 7.17 1.32 9.31
N CYS A 205 6.50 0.79 8.29
CA CYS A 205 6.37 -0.66 8.11
C CYS A 205 7.75 -1.33 7.98
N ASN A 206 8.64 -0.78 7.14
CA ASN A 206 9.99 -1.30 6.94
C ASN A 206 10.83 -1.23 8.23
N ASP A 207 10.82 -0.10 8.92
CA ASP A 207 11.60 0.11 10.14
C ASP A 207 11.16 -0.85 11.24
N MET A 208 9.85 -0.98 11.45
CA MET A 208 9.31 -1.88 12.46
C MET A 208 9.50 -3.37 12.11
N MET A 209 9.50 -3.72 10.82
CA MET A 209 9.85 -5.07 10.36
C MET A 209 11.32 -5.39 10.69
N ASN A 210 12.23 -4.44 10.51
CA ASN A 210 13.65 -4.62 10.86
C ASN A 210 13.86 -4.71 12.38
N ILE A 211 13.16 -3.90 13.18
CA ILE A 211 13.20 -3.99 14.64
C ILE A 211 12.71 -5.37 15.14
N GLY A 212 11.61 -5.88 14.56
CA GLY A 212 11.10 -7.21 14.91
C GLY A 212 12.08 -8.35 14.61
N ARG A 213 12.96 -8.18 13.61
CA ARG A 213 14.05 -9.14 13.31
C ARG A 213 15.19 -9.04 14.32
N LEU A 214 15.51 -7.84 14.80
CA LEU A 214 16.56 -7.63 15.80
C LEU A 214 16.17 -8.20 17.18
N GLN A 215 14.89 -8.14 17.55
CA GLN A 215 14.38 -8.74 18.79
C GLN A 215 14.37 -10.28 18.77
N GLY A 216 14.70 -10.91 17.64
CA GLY A 216 14.96 -12.35 17.54
C GLY A 216 16.38 -12.77 17.91
N PHE A 217 17.26 -11.82 18.24
CA PHE A 217 18.51 -12.11 18.94
C PHE A 217 18.20 -12.23 20.42
N ASP A 218 18.03 -13.47 20.91
CA ASP A 218 18.25 -13.76 22.32
C ASP A 218 19.64 -13.22 22.66
N VAL A 219 19.68 -12.24 23.57
CA VAL A 219 20.93 -11.92 24.25
C VAL A 219 21.23 -13.17 25.07
N GLY A 220 22.08 -14.04 24.51
CA GLY A 220 22.57 -15.22 25.22
C GLY A 220 23.06 -14.82 26.60
N PRO A 221 22.96 -15.70 27.60
CA PRO A 221 23.14 -15.36 29.01
C PRO A 221 24.59 -14.95 29.29
N TYR A 222 24.91 -13.67 29.06
CA TYR A 222 26.17 -13.04 29.44
C TYR A 222 25.97 -11.96 30.51
N GLU A 223 24.88 -12.04 31.29
CA GLU A 223 24.64 -11.13 32.41
C GLU A 223 24.30 -11.84 33.74
N THR A 224 24.80 -13.06 33.95
CA THR A 224 24.70 -13.72 35.27
C THR A 224 26.00 -13.95 36.02
N GLU A 225 27.18 -13.77 35.41
CA GLU A 225 28.45 -13.94 36.14
C GLU A 225 28.89 -12.71 36.96
N THR A 226 28.43 -11.51 36.62
CA THR A 226 28.82 -10.29 37.37
C THR A 226 28.11 -10.18 38.73
N ARG A 227 26.95 -10.84 38.93
CA ARG A 227 26.23 -10.82 40.21
C ARG A 227 26.68 -11.89 41.22
N GLN A 228 27.45 -12.89 40.79
CA GLN A 228 28.00 -13.90 41.69
C GLN A 228 29.39 -13.50 42.24
N TYR A 229 30.10 -12.61 41.55
CA TYR A 229 31.40 -12.09 41.96
C TYR A 229 31.34 -11.00 43.05
N GLU A 230 30.25 -10.23 43.14
CA GLU A 230 30.10 -9.19 44.17
C GLU A 230 29.53 -9.71 45.51
N ARG A 231 28.87 -10.89 45.52
CA ARG A 231 28.37 -11.51 46.76
C ARG A 231 29.46 -12.20 47.59
N HIS A 232 30.64 -12.45 47.04
CA HIS A 232 31.77 -13.09 47.74
C HIS A 232 32.83 -12.08 48.26
N ARG A 233 32.58 -10.76 48.18
CA ARG A 233 33.43 -9.73 48.81
C ARG A 233 32.83 -9.11 50.06
N ILE A 234 31.63 -9.53 50.47
CA ILE A 234 30.97 -9.09 51.70
C ILE A 234 30.52 -10.34 52.46
N THR A 235 31.48 -11.16 52.86
CA THR A 235 31.44 -12.08 54.00
C THR A 235 32.88 -12.37 54.41
#